data_AF-A0A388LMS3-F1
#
_entry.id   AF-A0A388LMS3-F1
#
_cell.length_a   1.000
_cell.length_b   1.000
_cell.length_c   1.000
_cell.angle_alpha   90.00
_cell.angle_beta   90.00
_cell.angle_gamma   90.00
#
_symmetry.space_group_name_H-M   'P 1'
#
loop_
_entity.id
_entity.type
_entity.pdbx_description
1 polymer ?
#
loop_
_entity_poly.entity_id
_entity_poly.type
_entity_poly.pdbx_seq_one_letter_code
_entity_poly.pdbx_strand_id
1 'polypeptide(L)'
;LKYNDFLQDITRHLASQFPDHTDIYMTAALQAFESQWPVVQANAAYFSGCLQSQLSDKKPIAVFLPQVTSALVRMTAGTSSAVVRAKSAAALSFLLRDIPPLS
;
A
#
# COMPACT_ATOMS: atom_id res chain seq x y z
N LEU A 1 8.84 3.03 18.80
CA LEU A 1 8.25 3.25 17.45
C LEU A 1 6.89 2.56 17.40
N LYS A 2 5.82 3.23 16.98
CA LYS A 2 4.57 2.52 16.66
C LYS A 2 4.83 1.72 15.39
N TYR A 3 4.36 0.47 15.32
CA TYR A 3 4.68 -0.46 14.23
C TYR A 3 4.40 0.10 12.82
N ASN A 4 3.37 0.95 12.68
CA ASN A 4 3.03 1.59 11.40
C ASN A 4 4.06 2.64 10.96
N ASP A 5 4.65 3.36 11.91
CA ASP A 5 5.68 4.36 11.61
C ASP A 5 6.94 3.65 11.09
N PHE A 6 7.32 2.55 11.74
CA PHE A 6 8.38 1.67 11.25
C PHE A 6 8.11 1.15 9.83
N LEU A 7 6.88 0.69 9.55
CA LEU A 7 6.51 0.22 8.21
C LEU A 7 6.57 1.34 7.15
N GLN A 8 6.19 2.57 7.50
CA GLN A 8 6.33 3.71 6.59
C GLN A 8 7.80 4.01 6.32
N ASP A 9 8.61 4.05 7.37
CA ASP A 9 10.04 4.37 7.27
C ASP A 9 10.79 3.32 6.47
N ILE A 10 10.59 2.02 6.75
CA ILE A 10 11.26 0.96 5.98
C ILE A 10 10.84 0.99 4.51
N THR A 11 9.57 1.24 4.21
CA THR A 11 9.08 1.37 2.82
C THR A 11 9.76 2.53 2.10
N ARG A 12 9.92 3.67 2.76
CA ARG A 12 10.64 4.83 2.23
C ARG A 12 12.12 4.52 1.96
N HIS A 13 12.78 3.80 2.88
CA HIS A 13 14.17 3.38 2.69
C HIS A 13 14.31 2.40 1.53
N LEU A 14 13.41 1.42 1.40
CA LEU A 14 13.41 0.48 0.27
C LEU A 14 13.23 1.21 -1.07
N ALA A 15 12.25 2.11 -1.16
CA ALA A 15 11.97 2.85 -2.40
C ALA A 15 13.11 3.81 -2.80
N SER A 16 13.85 4.36 -1.84
CA SER A 16 14.96 5.30 -2.10
C SER A 16 16.29 4.60 -2.37
N GLN A 17 16.61 3.53 -1.61
CA GLN A 17 17.88 2.82 -1.74
C GLN A 17 17.86 1.76 -2.84
N PHE A 18 16.67 1.21 -3.15
CA PHE A 18 16.49 0.10 -4.09
C PHE A 18 15.37 0.38 -5.10
N PRO A 19 15.45 1.49 -5.87
CA PRO A 19 14.40 1.89 -6.79
C PRO A 19 14.12 0.87 -7.90
N ASP A 20 15.12 0.09 -8.32
CA ASP A 20 14.96 -0.93 -9.38
C ASP A 20 14.24 -2.20 -8.90
N HIS A 21 13.96 -2.30 -7.60
CA HIS A 21 13.32 -3.46 -6.98
C HIS A 21 11.89 -3.17 -6.51
N THR A 22 11.38 -1.96 -6.70
CA THR A 22 10.04 -1.56 -6.24
C THR A 22 8.93 -2.40 -6.85
N ASP A 23 9.09 -2.83 -8.10
CA ASP A 23 8.10 -3.64 -8.82
C ASP A 23 7.98 -5.05 -8.20
N ILE A 24 9.12 -5.61 -7.79
CA ILE A 24 9.20 -6.89 -7.09
C ILE A 24 8.54 -6.77 -5.72
N TYR A 25 8.82 -5.69 -4.97
CA TYR A 25 8.21 -5.46 -3.66
C TYR A 25 6.70 -5.27 -3.76
N MET A 26 6.22 -4.53 -4.76
CA MET A 26 4.79 -4.35 -5.01
C MET A 26 4.12 -5.67 -5.39
N THR A 27 4.73 -6.44 -6.29
CA THR A 27 4.21 -7.75 -6.70
C THR A 27 4.10 -8.71 -5.52
N ALA A 28 5.13 -8.78 -4.67
CA ALA A 28 5.12 -9.61 -3.47
C ALA A 28 4.03 -9.17 -2.47
N ALA A 29 3.83 -7.87 -2.31
CA ALA A 29 2.75 -7.34 -1.46
C ALA A 29 1.37 -7.71 -2.00
N LEU A 30 1.15 -7.59 -3.32
CA LEU A 30 -0.11 -7.98 -3.96
C LEU A 30 -0.40 -9.48 -3.80
N GLN A 31 0.60 -10.34 -3.91
CA GLN A 31 0.45 -11.78 -3.65
C GLN A 31 0.04 -12.05 -2.19
N ALA A 32 0.59 -11.29 -1.25
CA ALA A 32 0.26 -11.41 0.17
C ALA A 32 -1.15 -10.92 0.53
N PHE A 33 -1.89 -10.28 -0.38
CA PHE A 33 -3.29 -9.92 -0.14
C PHE A 33 -4.19 -11.16 0.00
N GLU A 34 -3.82 -12.27 -0.62
CA GLU A 34 -4.54 -13.55 -0.55
C GLU A 34 -4.10 -14.41 0.65
N SER A 35 -3.29 -13.86 1.57
CA SER A 35 -2.87 -14.58 2.76
C SER A 35 -4.07 -14.91 3.66
N GLN A 36 -4.09 -16.14 4.17
CA GLN A 36 -5.06 -16.58 5.19
C GLN A 36 -4.84 -15.91 6.55
N TRP A 37 -3.68 -15.27 6.76
CA TRP A 37 -3.34 -14.61 8.02
C TRP A 37 -3.70 -13.13 7.94
N PRO A 38 -4.71 -12.65 8.69
CA PRO A 38 -5.19 -11.28 8.53
C PRO A 38 -4.12 -10.23 8.82
N VAL A 39 -3.14 -10.53 9.68
CA VAL A 39 -2.03 -9.62 9.98
C VAL A 39 -1.09 -9.48 8.78
N VAL A 40 -0.81 -10.57 8.04
CA VAL A 40 0.01 -10.55 6.83
C VAL A 40 -0.69 -9.75 5.75
N GLN A 41 -1.97 -10.05 5.50
CA GLN A 41 -2.82 -9.33 4.55
C GLN A 41 -2.88 -7.82 4.87
N ALA A 42 -3.10 -7.47 6.15
CA ALA A 42 -3.20 -6.08 6.58
C ALA A 42 -1.87 -5.32 6.43
N ASN A 43 -0.74 -5.98 6.70
CA ASN A 43 0.58 -5.38 6.53
C ASN A 43 0.94 -5.21 5.05
N ALA A 44 0.59 -6.19 4.22
CA ALA A 44 0.76 -6.09 2.77
C ALA A 44 -0.02 -4.90 2.20
N ALA A 45 -1.30 -4.75 2.58
CA ALA A 45 -2.15 -3.63 2.16
C ALA A 45 -1.58 -2.27 2.57
N TYR A 46 -1.07 -2.18 3.79
CA TYR A 46 -0.46 -0.95 4.28
C TYR A 46 0.84 -0.63 3.56
N PHE A 47 1.70 -1.63 3.40
CA PHE A 47 2.97 -1.51 2.69
C PHE A 47 2.77 -1.09 1.23
N SER A 48 1.82 -1.69 0.51
CA SER A 48 1.55 -1.32 -0.88
C SER A 48 1.09 0.14 -1.01
N GLY A 49 0.25 0.62 -0.08
CA GLY A 49 -0.18 2.02 -0.05
C GLY A 49 0.99 2.97 0.20
N CYS A 50 1.84 2.66 1.18
CA CYS A 50 3.04 3.45 1.45
C CYS A 50 4.01 3.45 0.26
N LEU A 51 4.23 2.29 -0.36
CA LEU A 51 5.17 2.14 -1.47
C LEU A 51 4.68 2.91 -2.68
N GLN A 52 3.40 2.77 -3.02
CA GLN A 52 2.79 3.50 -4.12
C GLN A 52 2.88 5.01 -3.92
N SER A 53 2.67 5.51 -2.69
CA SER A 53 2.76 6.95 -2.38
C SER A 53 4.18 7.51 -2.47
N GLN A 54 5.22 6.67 -2.40
CA GLN A 54 6.60 7.12 -2.66
C GLN A 54 6.92 7.19 -4.17
N LEU A 55 6.03 6.65 -5.01
CA LEU A 55 6.27 6.38 -6.43
C LEU A 55 5.28 7.12 -7.34
N SER A 56 4.33 7.89 -6.78
CA SER A 56 3.31 8.66 -7.51
C SER A 56 3.89 9.54 -8.64
N ASP A 57 5.12 10.05 -8.49
CA ASP A 57 5.79 10.90 -9.48
C ASP A 57 6.58 10.12 -10.57
N LYS A 58 6.69 8.78 -10.45
CA LYS A 58 7.50 7.95 -11.35
C LYS A 58 6.62 7.19 -12.36
N LYS A 59 6.71 7.60 -13.64
CA LYS A 59 5.93 7.08 -14.77
C LYS A 59 5.80 5.54 -14.89
N PRO A 60 6.80 4.69 -14.59
CA PRO A 60 6.68 3.24 -14.77
C PRO A 60 5.74 2.54 -13.77
N ILE A 61 5.51 3.14 -12.59
CA ILE A 61 4.88 2.46 -11.43
C ILE A 61 3.43 2.91 -11.21
N ALA A 62 2.96 3.86 -12.03
CA ALA A 62 1.53 4.18 -12.17
C ALA A 62 0.68 2.98 -12.60
N VAL A 63 1.30 1.92 -13.16
CA VAL A 63 0.62 0.68 -13.58
C VAL A 63 -0.06 -0.04 -12.41
N PHE A 64 0.54 0.00 -11.21
CA PHE A 64 -0.04 -0.66 -10.04
C PHE A 64 -1.11 0.18 -9.34
N LEU A 65 -1.17 1.50 -9.59
CA LEU A 65 -2.08 2.41 -8.89
C LEU A 65 -3.56 1.98 -9.02
N PRO A 66 -4.10 1.65 -10.21
CA PRO A 66 -5.48 1.19 -10.32
C PRO A 66 -5.73 -0.13 -9.58
N GLN A 67 -4.81 -1.08 -9.69
CA GLN A 67 -4.93 -2.40 -9.06
C GLN A 67 -4.89 -2.30 -7.53
N VAL A 68 -3.89 -1.58 -7.00
CA VAL A 68 -3.71 -1.34 -5.56
C VAL A 68 -4.91 -0.59 -5.00
N THR A 69 -5.34 0.49 -5.64
CA THR A 69 -6.50 1.29 -5.17
C THR A 69 -7.77 0.44 -5.14
N SER A 70 -8.07 -0.29 -6.21
CA SER A 70 -9.24 -1.17 -6.30
C SER A 70 -9.22 -2.26 -5.22
N ALA A 71 -8.06 -2.90 -5.01
CA ALA A 71 -7.91 -3.90 -3.95
C ALA A 71 -8.13 -3.29 -2.56
N LEU A 72 -7.52 -2.15 -2.26
CA LEU A 72 -7.67 -1.49 -0.96
C LEU A 72 -9.11 -1.05 -0.67
N VAL A 73 -9.85 -0.56 -1.67
CA VAL A 73 -11.28 -0.25 -1.54
C VAL A 73 -12.07 -1.51 -1.20
N ARG A 74 -11.86 -2.61 -1.93
CA ARG A 74 -12.54 -3.89 -1.64
C ARG A 74 -12.20 -4.43 -0.26
N MET A 75 -10.95 -4.35 0.17
CA MET A 75 -10.51 -4.82 1.48
C MET A 75 -11.11 -3.97 2.61
N THR A 76 -11.22 -2.65 2.41
CA THR A 76 -11.84 -1.73 3.36
C THR A 76 -13.33 -2.03 3.54
N ALA A 77 -14.05 -2.31 2.45
CA ALA A 77 -15.50 -2.52 2.47
C ALA A 77 -15.91 -3.97 2.80
N GLY A 78 -15.16 -4.97 2.33
CA GLY A 78 -15.65 -6.35 2.22
C GLY A 78 -14.96 -7.37 3.12
N THR A 79 -13.83 -7.05 3.77
CA THR A 79 -13.14 -8.03 4.62
C THR A 79 -13.75 -8.12 6.02
N SER A 80 -13.91 -9.34 6.54
CA SER A 80 -14.42 -9.60 7.91
C SER A 80 -13.45 -9.13 9.01
N SER A 81 -12.15 -9.20 8.76
CA SER A 81 -11.11 -8.76 9.69
C SER A 81 -11.04 -7.25 9.85
N ALA A 82 -11.24 -6.78 11.09
CA ALA A 82 -11.16 -5.35 11.43
C ALA A 82 -9.76 -4.76 11.21
N VAL A 83 -8.70 -5.54 11.47
CA VAL A 83 -7.31 -5.06 11.27
C VAL A 83 -7.00 -4.83 9.79
N VAL A 84 -7.52 -5.67 8.91
CA VAL A 84 -7.37 -5.53 7.46
C VAL A 84 -8.10 -4.28 6.99
N ARG A 85 -9.37 -4.10 7.37
CA ARG A 85 -10.14 -2.90 7.02
C ARG A 85 -9.45 -1.61 7.47
N ALA A 86 -8.99 -1.57 8.73
CA ALA A 86 -8.34 -0.38 9.28
C ALA A 86 -7.03 -0.04 8.55
N LYS A 87 -6.21 -1.05 8.25
CA LYS A 87 -4.93 -0.87 7.53
C LYS A 87 -5.15 -0.48 6.07
N SER A 88 -6.14 -1.08 5.40
CA SER A 88 -6.51 -0.73 4.03
C SER A 88 -7.06 0.69 3.92
N ALA A 89 -7.89 1.12 4.88
CA ALA A 89 -8.38 2.50 4.95
C ALA A 89 -7.23 3.49 5.17
N ALA A 90 -6.30 3.17 6.08
CA ALA A 90 -5.10 3.99 6.29
C ALA A 90 -4.23 4.05 5.02
N ALA A 91 -4.07 2.93 4.30
CA ALA A 91 -3.34 2.87 3.05
C ALA A 91 -3.96 3.75 1.95
N LEU A 92 -5.29 3.74 1.81
CA LEU A 92 -6.01 4.63 0.88
C LEU A 92 -5.74 6.10 1.17
N SER A 93 -5.63 6.49 2.44
CA SER A 93 -5.35 7.88 2.80
C SER A 93 -4.02 8.41 2.26
N PHE A 94 -3.03 7.52 2.04
CA PHE A 94 -1.77 7.92 1.40
C PHE A 94 -1.93 8.20 -0.09
N LEU A 95 -2.81 7.47 -0.78
CA LEU A 95 -3.06 7.65 -2.21
C LEU A 95 -3.94 8.86 -2.51
N LEU A 96 -4.83 9.22 -1.57
CA LEU A 96 -5.74 10.36 -1.71
C LEU A 96 -5.08 11.71 -1.41
N ARG A 97 -3.98 11.73 -0.64
CA ARG A 97 -3.28 12.97 -0.27
C ARG A 97 -2.67 13.70 -1.47
N ASP A 98 -2.40 13.00 -2.57
CA ASP A 98 -1.82 13.55 -3.79
C ASP A 98 -2.89 13.98 -4.82
N ILE A 99 -4.19 13.84 -4.51
CA ILE A 99 -5.26 14.29 -5.40
C ILE A 99 -5.51 15.78 -5.14
N PRO A 100 -5.25 16.68 -6.11
CA PRO A 100 -5.59 18.09 -5.96
C PRO A 100 -7.10 18.24 -5.71
N PRO A 101 -7.53 19.20 -4.87
CA PRO A 101 -8.95 19.41 -4.60
C PRO A 101 -9.69 19.63 -5.93
N LEU A 102 -10.82 18.95 -6.10
CA LEU A 102 -11.70 19.13 -7.25
C LEU A 102 -12.17 20.58 -7.24
N SER A 103 -11.59 21.40 -8.12
CA SER A 103 -11.98 22.79 -8.40
C SER A 103 -13.31 22.86 -9.12
#